data_AF-A0A151JNH7-F1
#
_entry.id   AF-A0A151JNH7-F1
#
_cell.length_a   1.000
_cell.length_b   1.000
_cell.length_c   1.000
_cell.angle_alpha   90.00
_cell.angle_beta   90.00
_cell.angle_gamma   90.00
#
_symmetry.space_group_name_H-M   'P 1'
#
loop_
_entity.id
_entity.type
_entity.pdbx_description
1 polymer ?
#
loop_
_entity_poly.entity_id
_entity_poly.type
_entity_poly.pdbx_seq_one_letter_code
_entity_poly.pdbx_strand_id
1 'polypeptide(L)'
;MDLQLFNNLLDKVSPYIQKQDTVMRKCIPPIQRLSLTLRFLATGESFRNMEFATRVPACTLSRIIPEIVRVIYEVLKKKMKRYIPSGSGAEAGHTQKSSFRFYARMQFLEEVMPVTPYV
;
A
#
# COMPACT_ATOMS: atom_id res chain seq x y z
N MET A 1 -15.44 -3.85 -3.73
CA MET A 1 -14.68 -5.08 -3.40
C MET A 1 -15.65 -6.06 -2.79
N ASP A 2 -15.66 -7.30 -3.27
CA ASP A 2 -16.41 -8.36 -2.61
C ASP A 2 -15.86 -8.59 -1.18
N LEU A 3 -16.75 -8.73 -0.20
CA LEU A 3 -16.39 -8.85 1.21
C LEU A 3 -15.60 -10.14 1.49
N GLN A 4 -15.92 -11.23 0.79
CA GLN A 4 -15.22 -12.50 0.96
C GLN A 4 -13.78 -12.40 0.45
N LEU A 5 -13.57 -11.78 -0.70
CA LEU A 5 -12.23 -11.53 -1.23
C LEU A 5 -11.38 -10.67 -0.28
N PHE A 6 -11.98 -9.62 0.29
CA PHE A 6 -11.31 -8.74 1.25
C PHE A 6 -10.90 -9.50 2.52
N ASN A 7 -11.80 -10.29 3.10
CA ASN A 7 -11.50 -11.09 4.29
C ASN A 7 -10.41 -12.15 4.02
N ASN A 8 -10.47 -12.82 2.87
CA ASN A 8 -9.43 -13.77 2.44
C ASN A 8 -8.05 -13.14 2.30
N LEU A 9 -7.98 -11.90 1.82
CA LEU A 9 -6.73 -11.15 1.75
C LEU A 9 -6.28 -10.72 3.14
N LEU A 10 -7.22 -10.26 3.96
CA LEU A 10 -6.97 -9.84 5.32
C LEU A 10 -6.36 -10.96 6.15
N ASP A 11 -6.90 -12.18 6.12
CA ASP A 11 -6.35 -13.31 6.87
C ASP A 11 -4.89 -13.63 6.50
N LYS A 12 -4.53 -13.45 5.22
CA LYS A 12 -3.17 -13.71 4.74
C LYS A 12 -2.19 -12.60 5.12
N VAL A 13 -2.68 -11.37 5.16
CA VAL A 13 -1.86 -10.18 5.42
C VAL A 13 -1.78 -9.90 6.92
N SER A 14 -2.83 -10.22 7.69
CA SER A 14 -2.98 -10.01 9.14
C SER A 14 -1.73 -10.36 9.95
N PRO A 15 -1.12 -11.56 9.81
CA PRO A 15 0.06 -11.91 10.62
C PRO A 15 1.28 -11.00 10.38
N TYR A 16 1.33 -10.28 9.25
CA TYR A 16 2.42 -9.38 8.90
C TYR A 16 2.12 -7.91 9.22
N ILE A 17 0.84 -7.53 9.32
CA ILE A 17 0.42 -6.13 9.54
C ILE A 17 -0.12 -5.86 10.95
N GLN A 18 -0.32 -6.91 11.74
CA GLN A 18 -0.73 -6.79 13.13
C GLN A 18 0.40 -6.14 13.94
N LYS A 19 0.12 -4.98 14.53
CA LYS A 19 1.01 -4.38 15.52
C LYS A 19 0.32 -4.37 16.87
N GLN A 20 1.14 -4.41 17.91
CA GLN A 20 0.68 -4.42 19.29
C GLN A 20 0.22 -3.02 19.71
N ASP A 21 -0.78 -2.98 20.59
CA ASP A 21 -1.18 -1.75 21.27
C ASP A 21 -0.06 -1.31 22.21
N THR A 22 0.20 0.00 22.26
CA THR A 22 1.11 0.56 23.27
C THR A 22 0.30 1.19 24.39
N VAL A 23 0.91 1.29 25.58
CA VAL A 23 0.28 1.89 26.78
C VAL A 23 -0.26 3.30 26.50
N MET A 24 0.38 4.05 25.58
CA MET A 24 0.00 5.42 25.25
C MET A 24 -0.95 5.54 24.04
N ARG A 25 -1.02 4.56 23.14
CA ARG A 25 -1.85 4.65 21.93
C ARG A 25 -2.30 3.27 21.42
N LYS A 26 -3.60 3.14 21.16
CA LYS A 26 -4.16 1.99 20.44
C LYS A 26 -3.62 1.94 19.01
N CYS A 27 -3.18 0.77 18.61
CA CYS A 27 -2.72 0.49 17.26
C CYS A 27 -3.89 0.56 16.28
N ILE A 28 -3.62 1.07 15.07
CA ILE A 28 -4.58 1.01 13.97
C ILE A 28 -4.79 -0.47 13.62
N PRO A 29 -6.04 -0.98 13.67
CA PRO A 29 -6.31 -2.39 13.47
C PRO A 29 -5.94 -2.82 12.04
N PRO A 30 -5.60 -4.10 11.85
CA PRO A 30 -5.15 -4.63 10.55
C PRO A 30 -6.18 -4.42 9.44
N ILE A 31 -7.47 -4.49 9.77
CA ILE A 31 -8.58 -4.23 8.84
C ILE A 31 -8.57 -2.80 8.29
N GLN A 32 -8.40 -1.82 9.17
CA GLN A 32 -8.39 -0.40 8.79
C GLN A 32 -7.13 -0.09 7.98
N ARG A 33 -5.99 -0.63 8.40
CA ARG A 33 -4.72 -0.56 7.68
C ARG A 33 -4.83 -1.05 6.23
N LEU A 34 -5.43 -2.23 6.04
CA LEU A 34 -5.64 -2.80 4.71
C LEU A 34 -6.61 -1.93 3.89
N SER A 35 -7.71 -1.48 4.49
CA SER A 35 -8.69 -0.63 3.82
C SER A 35 -8.10 0.71 3.36
N LEU A 36 -7.27 1.36 4.18
CA LEU A 36 -6.58 2.62 3.83
C LEU A 36 -5.66 2.41 2.63
N THR A 37 -4.91 1.31 2.64
CA THR A 37 -3.96 0.99 1.56
C THR A 37 -4.69 0.67 0.27
N LEU A 38 -5.78 -0.10 0.31
CA LEU A 38 -6.58 -0.38 -0.87
C LEU A 38 -7.24 0.87 -1.43
N ARG A 39 -7.72 1.78 -0.58
CA ARG A 39 -8.20 3.09 -1.00
C ARG A 39 -7.10 3.86 -1.73
N PHE A 40 -5.90 3.93 -1.15
CA PHE A 40 -4.76 4.60 -1.78
C PHE A 40 -4.45 4.02 -3.17
N LEU A 41 -4.43 2.69 -3.28
CA LEU A 41 -4.15 2.01 -4.55
C LEU A 41 -5.27 2.20 -5.59
N ALA A 42 -6.52 2.30 -5.16
CA ALA A 42 -7.66 2.48 -6.07
C ALA A 42 -7.83 3.93 -6.54
N THR A 43 -7.59 4.90 -5.66
CA THR A 43 -7.81 6.33 -5.94
C THR A 43 -6.55 7.04 -6.42
N GLY A 44 -5.36 6.63 -5.96
CA GLY A 44 -4.09 7.31 -6.27
C GLY A 44 -3.97 8.72 -5.67
N GLU A 45 -4.80 9.06 -4.69
CA GLU A 45 -4.83 10.40 -4.08
C GLU A 45 -3.59 10.69 -3.23
N SER A 46 -3.27 11.98 -3.08
CA SER A 46 -2.19 12.41 -2.18
C SER A 46 -2.50 12.07 -0.71
N PHE A 47 -1.47 11.87 0.11
CA PHE A 47 -1.67 11.59 1.54
C PHE A 47 -2.40 12.71 2.29
N ARG A 48 -2.29 13.95 1.82
CA ARG A 48 -2.97 15.11 2.41
C ARG A 48 -4.48 15.03 2.18
N ASN A 49 -4.91 14.64 0.98
CA ASN A 49 -6.33 14.45 0.66
C ASN A 49 -6.90 13.26 1.44
N MET A 50 -6.12 12.17 1.51
CA MET A 50 -6.50 10.99 2.29
C MET A 50 -6.63 11.28 3.79
N GLU A 51 -5.78 12.15 4.34
CA GLU A 51 -5.85 12.57 5.75
C GLU A 51 -7.22 13.18 6.08
N PHE A 52 -7.73 14.08 5.24
CA PHE A 52 -9.06 14.67 5.43
C PHE A 52 -10.16 13.61 5.38
N ALA A 53 -10.06 12.63 4.48
CA ALA A 53 -11.07 11.59 4.31
C ALA A 53 -11.04 10.49 5.40
N THR A 54 -9.88 10.23 5.99
CA THR A 54 -9.66 9.07 6.88
C THR A 54 -9.37 9.45 8.32
N ARG A 55 -9.15 10.74 8.60
CA ARG A 55 -8.72 11.29 9.89
C ARG A 55 -7.45 10.62 10.44
N VAL A 56 -6.61 10.09 9.55
CA VAL A 56 -5.29 9.58 9.87
C VAL A 56 -4.26 10.56 9.32
N PRO A 57 -3.33 11.06 10.15
CA PRO A 57 -2.39 12.09 9.72
C PRO A 57 -1.49 11.57 8.59
N ALA A 58 -1.17 12.44 7.62
CA ALA A 58 -0.36 12.09 6.45
C ALA A 58 0.98 11.45 6.81
N CYS A 59 1.63 11.89 7.90
CA CYS A 59 2.87 11.31 8.41
C CYS A 59 2.72 9.83 8.81
N THR A 60 1.55 9.44 9.30
CA THR A 60 1.25 8.03 9.65
C THR A 60 0.93 7.22 8.40
N LEU A 61 0.17 7.78 7.46
CA LEU A 61 -0.17 7.14 6.18
C LEU A 61 1.08 6.84 5.36
N SER A 62 2.02 7.79 5.27
CA SER A 62 3.31 7.64 4.58
C SER A 62 4.15 6.46 5.11
N ARG A 63 3.97 6.06 6.38
CA ARG A 63 4.66 4.90 6.96
C ARG A 63 3.89 3.59 6.73
N ILE A 64 2.57 3.63 6.90
CA ILE A 64 1.70 2.45 6.87
C ILE A 64 1.50 1.92 5.44
N ILE A 65 1.22 2.79 4.49
CA ILE A 65 0.88 2.41 3.11
C ILE A 65 2.01 1.62 2.44
N PRO A 66 3.27 2.11 2.37
CA PRO A 66 4.34 1.35 1.73
C PRO A 66 4.67 0.03 2.45
N GLU A 67 4.51 -0.02 3.77
CA GLU A 67 4.66 -1.27 4.54
C GLU A 67 3.65 -2.32 4.08
N ILE A 68 2.38 -1.96 3.97
CA ILE A 68 1.30 -2.88 3.59
C ILE A 68 1.38 -3.26 2.12
N VAL A 69 1.70 -2.30 1.23
CA VAL A 69 1.88 -2.59 -0.20
C VAL A 69 2.97 -3.64 -0.42
N ARG A 70 4.09 -3.57 0.33
CA ARG A 70 5.15 -4.59 0.29
C ARG A 70 4.66 -5.96 0.74
N VAL A 71 3.92 -6.02 1.85
CA VAL A 71 3.37 -7.28 2.36
C VAL A 71 2.41 -7.89 1.34
N ILE A 72 1.49 -7.10 0.78
CA ILE A 72 0.56 -7.55 -0.26
C ILE A 72 1.34 -8.11 -1.45
N TYR A 73 2.37 -7.40 -1.91
CA TYR A 73 3.19 -7.84 -3.03
C TYR A 73 3.85 -9.20 -2.77
N GLU A 74 4.45 -9.41 -1.60
CA GLU A 74 5.10 -10.69 -1.26
C GLU A 74 4.08 -11.84 -1.14
N VAL A 75 2.91 -11.59 -0.52
CA VAL A 75 1.82 -12.59 -0.41
C VAL A 75 1.31 -12.99 -1.81
N LEU A 76 1.10 -12.01 -2.69
CA LEU A 76 0.63 -12.25 -4.06
C LEU A 76 1.70 -12.92 -4.92
N LYS A 77 2.97 -12.49 -4.81
CA LYS A 77 4.10 -13.10 -5.51
C LYS A 77 4.26 -14.58 -5.14
N LYS A 78 4.09 -14.94 -3.87
CA LYS A 78 4.07 -16.34 -3.43
C LYS A 78 2.95 -17.15 -4.09
N LYS A 79 1.78 -16.54 -4.28
CA LYS A 79 0.66 -17.18 -5.00
C LYS A 79 0.95 -17.30 -6.49
N MET A 80 1.53 -16.28 -7.13
CA MET A 80 1.88 -16.29 -8.56
C MET A 80 3.01 -17.27 -8.88
N LYS A 81 4.00 -17.47 -8.00
CA LYS A 81 5.04 -18.50 -8.20
C LYS A 81 4.48 -19.93 -8.21
N ARG A 82 3.29 -20.15 -7.66
CA ARG A 82 2.56 -21.43 -7.74
C ARG A 82 1.83 -21.59 -9.07
N TYR A 83 1.58 -20.49 -9.77
CA TYR A 83 1.07 -20.52 -11.13
C TYR A 83 2.23 -20.91 -12.05
N ILE A 84 2.24 -22.17 -12.49
CA ILE A 84 3.23 -22.65 -13.45
C ILE A 84 3.04 -21.81 -14.73
N PRO A 85 4.06 -21.06 -15.17
CA PRO A 85 3.97 -20.39 -16.45
C PRO A 85 4.00 -21.45 -17.54
N SER A 86 2.87 -21.67 -18.21
CA SER A 86 2.88 -22.31 -19.53
C SER A 86 3.61 -21.36 -20.49
N GLY A 87 4.92 -21.55 -20.60
CA GLY A 87 5.75 -20.99 -21.67
C GLY A 87 6.27 -19.56 -21.45
N SER A 88 7.59 -19.45 -21.60
CA SER A 88 8.36 -18.26 -21.99
C SER A 88 8.67 -17.19 -20.93
N GLY A 89 9.88 -17.32 -20.36
CA GLY A 89 10.84 -16.24 -20.17
C GLY A 89 10.47 -15.08 -19.25
N ALA A 90 10.94 -15.12 -17.99
CA ALA A 90 11.37 -13.89 -17.31
C ALA A 90 12.38 -14.21 -16.21
N GLU A 91 13.57 -13.67 -16.41
CA GLU A 91 14.79 -13.92 -15.66
C GLU A 91 14.76 -13.38 -14.23
N ALA A 92 15.56 -14.01 -13.38
CA ALA A 92 15.76 -13.69 -11.98
C ALA A 92 16.44 -12.32 -11.80
N GLY A 93 15.64 -11.26 -11.71
CA GLY A 93 16.09 -9.95 -11.23
C GLY A 93 15.83 -9.79 -9.73
N HIS A 94 16.67 -10.39 -8.88
CA HIS A 94 16.73 -9.95 -7.48
C HIS A 94 17.50 -8.63 -7.47
N THR A 95 16.84 -7.53 -7.11
CA THR A 95 17.53 -6.31 -6.72
C THR A 95 16.91 -5.85 -5.42
N GLN A 96 17.71 -5.77 -4.36
CA GLN A 96 17.41 -4.92 -3.22
C GLN A 96 17.23 -3.49 -3.74
N LYS A 97 16.01 -3.10 -4.11
CA LYS A 97 15.72 -1.72 -4.51
C LYS A 97 15.31 -0.99 -3.24
N SER A 98 16.35 -0.43 -2.62
CA SER A 98 16.34 0.62 -1.60
C SER A 98 14.97 1.27 -1.42
N SER A 99 14.54 1.37 -0.16
CA SER A 99 13.28 2.00 0.27
C SER A 99 13.03 3.40 -0.32
N PHE A 100 14.04 4.03 -0.92
CA PHE A 100 13.97 5.34 -1.56
C PHE A 100 13.55 5.36 -3.04
N ARG A 101 13.60 4.26 -3.82
CA ARG A 101 13.14 4.29 -5.24
C ARG A 101 11.61 4.35 -5.40
N PHE A 102 10.85 4.02 -4.36
CA PHE A 102 9.39 4.13 -4.37
C PHE A 102 8.93 5.59 -4.52
N TYR A 103 9.65 6.55 -3.93
CA TYR A 103 9.35 7.97 -4.07
C TYR A 103 9.76 8.53 -5.44
N ALA A 104 10.89 8.06 -5.98
CA ALA A 104 11.42 8.55 -7.26
C ALA A 104 10.55 8.22 -8.49
N ARG A 105 9.63 7.24 -8.41
CA ARG A 105 8.68 6.91 -9.49
C ARG A 105 7.27 7.50 -9.29
N MET A 106 7.00 8.15 -8.15
CA MET A 106 5.81 8.98 -8.00
C MET A 106 5.97 10.38 -8.63
N GLN A 107 7.09 10.66 -9.28
CA GLN A 107 7.28 11.85 -10.13
C GLN A 107 6.54 11.75 -11.48
N PHE A 108 5.48 10.94 -11.56
CA PHE A 108 4.52 10.92 -12.68
C PHE A 108 3.20 11.64 -12.31
N LEU A 109 3.09 12.18 -11.09
CA LEU A 109 1.90 12.91 -10.61
C LEU A 109 2.16 14.41 -10.40
N GLU A 110 3.05 15.02 -11.19
CA GLU A 110 3.19 16.48 -11.28
C GLU A 110 2.72 17.07 -12.62
N GLU A 111 2.16 16.28 -13.55
CA GLU A 111 1.77 16.78 -14.89
C GLU A 111 0.29 17.13 -15.09
N VAL A 112 -0.55 17.12 -14.05
CA VAL A 112 -1.91 17.65 -14.19
C VAL A 112 -2.31 18.42 -12.95
N MET A 113 -1.84 19.66 -12.86
CA MET A 113 -2.66 20.82 -12.50
C MET A 113 -1.92 22.11 -12.93
N PRO A 114 -2.43 22.90 -13.89
CA PRO A 114 -1.95 24.26 -14.04
C PRO A 114 -2.27 24.99 -12.74
N VAL A 115 -1.23 25.41 -12.03
CA VAL A 115 -1.30 26.37 -10.93
C VAL A 115 -1.98 27.63 -11.44
N THR A 116 -3.27 27.79 -11.17
CA THR A 116 -3.92 29.09 -11.32
C THR A 116 -3.39 30.01 -10.23
N PRO A 117 -2.87 31.21 -10.54
CA PRO A 117 -2.50 32.17 -9.53
C PRO A 117 -3.78 32.67 -8.84
N TYR A 118 -3.88 32.47 -7.53
CA TYR A 118 -4.78 33.28 -6.72
C TYR A 118 -4.17 34.67 -6.61
N VAL A 119 -4.99 35.67 -6.96
CA VAL A 119 -4.72 37.12 -6.99
C VAL A 119 -4.20 37.63 -5.66
#